data_AF-A0A9N9EHP9-F1
#
_entry.id   AF-A0A9N9EHP9-F1
#
_cell.length_a   1.000
_cell.length_b   1.000
_cell.length_c   1.000
_cell.angle_alpha   90.00
_cell.angle_beta   90.00
_cell.angle_gamma   90.00
#
_symmetry.space_group_name_H-M   'P 1'
#
loop_
_entity.id
_entity.type
_entity.pdbx_description
1 polymer ?
#
loop_
_entity_poly.entity_id
_entity_poly.type
_entity_poly.pdbx_seq_one_letter_code
_entity_poly.pdbx_strand_id
1 'polypeptide(L)' 'MSFYMDVVFGKLYQTNLKLNPDKCYFEKDQIEFLKHEIFSRGITPTTTKVAAINASYLALNAVLFQSGTNRLEGVVEYAS' A
#
# COMPACT_ATOMS: atom_id res chain seq x y z
N MET A 1 11.05 -16.44 -18.89
CA MET A 1 10.25 -16.89 -17.75
C MET A 1 11.20 -17.45 -16.72
N SER A 2 11.29 -16.82 -15.54
CA SER A 2 12.22 -17.25 -14.48
C SER A 2 11.79 -18.56 -13.80
N PHE A 3 12.75 -19.32 -13.24
CA PHE A 3 12.47 -20.57 -12.50
C PHE A 3 11.40 -20.41 -11.41
N TYR A 4 11.38 -19.27 -10.71
CA TYR A 4 10.40 -18.99 -9.67
C TYR A 4 8.97 -18.87 -10.21
N MET A 5 8.79 -18.34 -11.43
CA MET A 5 7.47 -18.26 -12.06
C MET A 5 6.94 -19.65 -12.40
N ASP A 6 7.79 -20.54 -12.91
CA ASP A 6 7.39 -21.91 -13.24
C ASP A 6 6.92 -22.68 -12.00
N VAL A 7 7.60 -22.50 -10.87
CA VAL A 7 7.20 -23.08 -9.57
C VAL A 7 5.83 -22.55 -9.13
N VAL A 8 5.62 -21.23 -9.20
CA VAL A 8 4.35 -20.60 -8.79
C VAL A 8 3.21 -21.05 -9.71
N PHE A 9 3.40 -21.03 -11.02
CA PHE A 9 2.38 -21.45 -11.99
C PHE A 9 2.06 -22.93 -11.87
N GLY A 10 3.08 -23.78 -11.64
CA GLY A 10 2.87 -25.20 -11.35
C GLY A 10 1.99 -25.41 -10.12
N LYS A 11 2.23 -24.65 -9.04
CA LYS A 11 1.41 -24.71 -7.81
C LYS A 11 -0.03 -24.28 -8.07
N LEU A 12 -0.23 -23.16 -8.78
CA LEU A 12 -1.56 -22.66 -9.12
C LEU A 12 -2.34 -23.68 -9.95
N TYR A 13 -1.70 -24.28 -10.95
CA TYR A 13 -2.28 -25.33 -11.77
C TYR A 13 -2.70 -26.55 -10.94
N GLN A 14 -1.83 -27.04 -10.06
CA GLN A 14 -2.14 -28.19 -9.17
C GLN A 14 -3.35 -27.92 -8.27
N THR A 15 -3.57 -26.66 -7.87
CA THR A 15 -4.70 -26.25 -7.03
C THR A 15 -5.94 -25.84 -7.83
N ASN A 16 -5.93 -25.96 -9.17
CA ASN A 16 -6.99 -25.52 -10.07
C ASN A 16 -7.36 -24.02 -9.92
N LEU A 17 -6.37 -23.19 -9.54
CA LEU A 17 -6.51 -21.74 -9.51
C LEU A 17 -6.14 -21.14 -10.86
N LYS A 18 -6.89 -20.11 -11.27
CA LYS A 18 -6.66 -19.40 -12.52
C LYS A 18 -6.15 -17.99 -12.25
N LEU A 19 -5.17 -17.57 -13.04
CA LEU A 19 -4.71 -16.19 -13.07
C LEU A 19 -5.75 -15.31 -13.76
N ASN A 20 -5.81 -14.04 -13.35
CA ASN A 20 -6.53 -13.01 -14.09
C ASN A 20 -5.50 -12.24 -14.94
N PRO A 21 -5.43 -12.46 -16.26
CA PRO A 21 -4.40 -11.86 -17.10
C PRO A 21 -4.40 -10.32 -17.06
N ASP A 22 -5.58 -9.72 -16.94
CA ASP A 22 -5.75 -8.24 -16.91
C ASP A 22 -5.17 -7.61 -15.63
N LYS A 23 -4.99 -8.42 -14.57
CA LYS A 23 -4.47 -7.99 -13.27
C LYS A 23 -3.05 -8.50 -13.00
N CYS A 24 -2.45 -9.25 -13.92
CA CYS A 24 -1.13 -9.83 -13.73
C CYS A 24 -0.04 -8.97 -14.39
N TYR A 25 1.00 -8.66 -13.64
CA TYR A 25 2.18 -7.95 -14.11
C TYR A 25 3.41 -8.81 -13.84
N PHE A 26 4.11 -9.21 -14.90
CA PHE A 26 5.29 -10.06 -14.80
C PHE A 26 6.54 -9.31 -15.24
N GLU A 27 7.67 -9.61 -14.57
CA GLU A 27 9.01 -9.11 -14.93
C GLU A 27 9.05 -7.58 -15.13
N LYS A 28 8.31 -6.83 -14.29
CA LYS A 28 8.31 -5.36 -14.28
C LYS A 28 9.32 -4.83 -13.27
N ASP A 29 10.03 -3.77 -13.64
CA ASP A 29 10.96 -3.07 -12.73
C ASP A 29 10.26 -2.30 -11.61
N GLN A 30 8.98 -1.97 -11.83
CA GLN A 30 8.10 -1.30 -10.88
C GLN A 30 6.67 -1.83 -10.97
N ILE A 31 6.05 -2.06 -9.82
CA ILE A 31 4.62 -2.41 -9.70
C ILE A 31 3.97 -1.73 -8.50
N GLU A 32 2.66 -1.49 -8.55
CA GLU A 32 1.86 -1.23 -7.35
C GLU A 32 1.36 -2.55 -6.77
N PHE A 33 1.63 -2.81 -5.50
CA PHE A 33 1.09 -3.94 -4.76
C PHE A 33 0.63 -3.51 -3.37
N LEU A 34 -0.63 -3.78 -3.02
CA LEU A 34 -1.24 -3.38 -1.75
C LEU A 34 -1.05 -1.89 -1.40
N LYS A 35 -1.17 -1.01 -2.41
CA LYS A 35 -0.94 0.43 -2.29
C LYS A 35 0.48 0.80 -1.84
N HIS A 36 1.44 -0.03 -2.21
CA HIS A 36 2.86 0.28 -2.19
C HIS A 36 3.43 0.21 -3.60
N GLU A 37 4.29 1.16 -3.93
CA GLU A 37 5.14 1.10 -5.10
C GLU A 37 6.36 0.26 -4.74
N ILE A 38 6.58 -0.81 -5.49
CA ILE A 38 7.73 -1.71 -5.34
C ILE A 38 8.67 -1.45 -6.51
N PHE A 39 9.94 -1.27 -6.20
CA PHE A 39 11.02 -1.05 -7.17
C PHE A 39 12.17 -2.00 -6.86
N SER A 40 13.13 -2.12 -7.77
CA SER A 40 14.36 -2.90 -7.54
C SER A 40 15.16 -2.49 -6.30
N ARG A 41 15.03 -1.23 -5.85
CA ARG A 41 15.83 -0.67 -4.74
C ARG A 41 15.05 -0.48 -3.44
N GLY A 42 13.75 -0.79 -3.40
CA GLY A 42 12.95 -0.58 -2.19
C GLY A 42 11.44 -0.56 -2.39
N ILE A 43 10.73 -0.18 -1.32
CA ILE A 43 9.27 -0.17 -1.24
C ILE A 43 8.83 1.16 -0.64
N THR A 44 7.91 1.86 -1.28
CA THR A 44 7.38 3.15 -0.81
C THR A 44 5.85 3.12 -0.78
N PRO A 45 5.16 3.65 0.25
CA PRO A 45 3.71 3.79 0.24
C PRO A 45 3.24 4.70 -0.91
N THR A 46 2.12 4.39 -1.56
CA THR A 46 1.55 5.29 -2.57
C THR A 46 1.01 6.57 -1.91
N THR A 47 0.96 7.65 -2.68
CA THR A 47 0.36 8.93 -2.27
C THR A 47 -1.08 8.74 -1.79
N THR A 48 -1.85 7.87 -2.45
CA THR A 48 -3.22 7.51 -2.05
C THR A 48 -3.27 6.88 -0.65
N LYS A 49 -2.33 5.98 -0.32
CA LYS A 49 -2.27 5.36 1.01
C LYS A 49 -1.96 6.40 2.09
N VAL A 50 -1.00 7.30 1.83
CA VAL A 50 -0.65 8.39 2.75
C VAL A 50 -1.82 9.36 2.92
N ALA A 51 -2.49 9.73 1.84
CA ALA A 51 -3.65 10.62 1.86
C ALA A 51 -4.81 10.05 2.69
N ALA A 52 -5.09 8.75 2.57
CA ALA A 52 -6.15 8.10 3.35
C ALA A 52 -5.86 8.13 4.86
N ILE A 53 -4.60 7.95 5.25
CA ILE A 53 -4.15 8.06 6.65
C ILE A 53 -4.31 9.51 7.13
N ASN A 54 -3.83 10.49 6.37
CA ASN A 54 -3.94 11.90 6.72
C ASN A 54 -5.40 12.36 6.84
N ALA A 55 -6.27 11.95 5.92
CA ALA A 55 -7.71 12.24 5.97
C ALA A 55 -8.36 11.65 7.22
N SER A 56 -7.93 10.44 7.62
CA SER A 56 -8.44 9.78 8.83
C SER A 56 -8.06 10.57 10.09
N TYR A 57 -6.84 11.09 10.18
CA TYR A 57 -6.42 11.97 11.28
C TYR A 57 -7.20 13.29 11.30
N LEU A 58 -7.43 13.92 10.14
CA LEU A 58 -8.21 15.15 10.04
C LEU A 58 -9.65 14.95 10.52
N ALA A 59 -10.30 13.86 10.10
CA ALA A 59 -11.66 13.52 10.53
C ALA A 59 -11.74 13.26 12.04
N LEU A 60 -10.76 12.53 12.60
CA LEU A 60 -10.66 12.30 14.05
C LEU A 60 -10.50 13.62 14.80
N ASN A 61 -9.59 14.48 14.35
CA ASN A 61 -9.36 15.79 14.93
C ASN A 61 -10.62 16.65 14.88
N ALA A 62 -11.36 16.67 13.77
CA ALA A 62 -12.61 17.42 13.67
C ALA A 62 -13.65 16.99 14.72
N VAL A 63 -13.81 15.68 14.96
CA VAL A 63 -14.74 15.14 15.97
C VAL A 63 -14.27 15.46 17.39
N LEU A 64 -12.96 15.34 17.66
CA LEU A 64 -12.37 15.65 18.96
C LEU A 64 -12.45 17.14 19.29
N PHE A 65 -12.13 18.03 18.33
CA PHE A 65 -12.22 19.48 18.52
C PHE A 65 -13.66 19.98 18.66
N GLN A 66 -14.65 19.31 18.06
CA GLN A 66 -16.07 19.64 18.23
C GLN A 66 -16.64 19.21 19.60
N SER A 67 -16.04 18.21 20.26
CA SER A 67 -16.56 17.63 21.51
C SER A 67 -15.97 18.24 22.80
N GLY A 68 -15.05 19.19 22.72
CA GLY A 68 -14.76 20.13 23.82
C GLY A 68 -13.31 20.19 24.32
N THR A 69 -12.90 21.42 24.62
CA THR A 69 -11.85 21.83 25.59
C THR A 69 -10.40 21.36 25.37
N ASN A 70 -9.54 22.36 25.07
CA ASN A 70 -8.14 22.57 25.47
C ASN A 70 -7.21 21.37 25.69
N ARG A 71 -6.00 21.49 25.10
CA ARG A 71 -4.76 20.69 25.30
C ARG A 71 -4.73 19.48 24.35
N LEU A 72 -3.87 19.42 23.34
CA LEU A 72 -2.41 19.41 23.44
C LEU A 72 -1.77 19.99 22.16
N GLU A 73 -0.92 21.00 22.35
CA GLU A 73 0.26 21.23 21.50
C GLU A 73 1.07 19.92 21.47
N GLY A 74 1.37 19.39 20.28
CA GLY A 74 2.04 18.08 20.20
C GLY A 74 2.32 17.61 18.77
N VAL A 75 3.31 18.26 18.16
CA VAL A 75 4.31 17.71 17.21
C VAL A 75 3.83 16.68 16.18
N VAL A 76 3.86 17.09 14.90
CA VAL A 76 4.33 16.20 13.83
C VAL A 76 5.20 17.00 12.87
N GLU A 77 6.47 17.14 13.25
CA GLU A 77 7.55 17.44 12.33
C GLU A 77 7.81 16.17 11.52
N TYR A 78 7.37 16.16 10.26
CA TYR A 78 7.79 15.14 9.31
C TYR A 78 9.16 15.58 8.77
N ALA A 79 10.21 14.97 9.34
CA ALA A 79 11.60 15.16 8.91
C ALA A 79 11.74 15.02 7.37
N SER A 80 12.47 15.96 6.77
CA SER A 80 13.10 15.82 5.44
C SER A 80 14.56 15.42 5.61
#